data_AF-A0A1G8GHK1-F1
#
_entry.id   AF-A0A1G8GHK1-F1
#
_cell.length_a   1.000
_cell.length_b   1.000
_cell.length_c   1.000
_cell.angle_alpha   90.00
_cell.angle_beta   90.00
_cell.angle_gamma   90.00
#
_symmetry.space_group_name_H-M   'P 1'
#
loop_
_entity.id
_entity.type
_entity.pdbx_description
1 polymer ?
#
loop_
_entity_poly.entity_id
_entity_poly.type
_entity_poly.pdbx_seq_one_letter_code
_entity_poly.pdbx_strand_id
1 'polypeptide(L)'
;MTQTAFEPEDGNTELWAQIFGPGGHPALTSMHKMYRWLPAAPRCRLCRVPFGSVGGWIMGRRGKAPCKRNPYYCSACDAFIEGNPGGAEVEMSVLYVDLRNSVRAAYESPSSDVARRINRFLKTATDIITRHDGFIMAFYGDCVVAVWPPGFVGPDHAAKATNAARALSRAFDAGTHIPAGTGVHTGPVYICTVAAGAGTFRDVSIFGHTVNVTARLASVAQAGQALASADAAGGLAGEARPLRLKGMQDPVPAVAL
;
A
#
# COMPACT_ATOMS: atom_id res chain seq x y z
N MET A 1 12.86 37.85 -4.60
CA MET A 1 11.55 37.36 -4.13
C MET A 1 11.07 36.36 -5.17
N THR A 2 11.76 35.22 -5.26
CA THR A 2 11.39 33.89 -4.71
C THR A 2 10.11 33.34 -5.36
N GLN A 3 10.35 32.34 -6.21
CA GLN A 3 9.41 31.55 -7.00
C GLN A 3 8.13 31.18 -6.24
N THR A 4 6.99 31.67 -6.74
CA THR A 4 5.69 31.04 -6.60
C THR A 4 5.36 30.33 -7.91
N ALA A 5 5.38 28.99 -7.90
CA ALA A 5 4.56 28.10 -8.74
C ALA A 5 5.09 26.66 -8.60
N PHE A 6 4.72 25.99 -7.50
CA PHE A 6 4.59 24.54 -7.52
C PHE A 6 3.09 24.25 -7.56
N GLU A 7 2.45 24.58 -8.69
CA GLU A 7 1.08 24.16 -8.97
C GLU A 7 1.10 23.24 -10.20
N PRO A 8 1.30 21.93 -10.01
CA PRO A 8 0.67 20.98 -10.88
C PRO A 8 -0.81 20.97 -10.48
N GLU A 9 -1.61 21.89 -11.01
CA GLU A 9 -3.05 21.61 -11.18
C GLU A 9 -3.16 20.51 -12.25
N ASP A 10 -2.80 19.29 -11.86
CA ASP A 10 -2.88 18.12 -12.71
C ASP A 10 -4.37 17.75 -12.79
N GLY A 11 -5.04 18.20 -13.86
CA GLY A 11 -6.49 18.25 -14.07
C GLY A 11 -7.28 16.92 -14.05
N ASN A 12 -6.79 15.89 -13.37
CA ASN A 12 -7.41 14.58 -13.21
C ASN A 12 -7.91 14.32 -11.77
N THR A 13 -8.14 15.33 -10.93
CA THR A 13 -8.62 15.15 -9.54
C THR A 13 -9.85 14.26 -9.46
N GLU A 14 -10.87 14.53 -10.27
CA GLU A 14 -12.11 13.74 -10.30
C GLU A 14 -11.85 12.30 -10.76
N LEU A 15 -11.00 12.13 -11.78
CA LEU A 15 -10.59 10.80 -12.26
C LEU A 15 -9.88 10.00 -11.15
N TRP A 16 -8.98 10.63 -10.40
CA TRP A 16 -8.25 9.99 -9.30
C TRP A 16 -9.19 9.64 -8.15
N ALA A 17 -10.11 10.54 -7.79
CA ALA A 17 -11.15 10.28 -6.79
C ALA A 17 -12.01 9.07 -7.19
N GLN A 18 -12.38 8.94 -8.46
CA GLN A 18 -13.16 7.79 -8.95
C GLN A 18 -12.35 6.49 -9.02
N ILE A 19 -11.06 6.54 -9.36
CA ILE A 19 -10.19 5.37 -9.48
C ILE A 19 -9.88 4.78 -8.09
N PHE A 20 -9.47 5.62 -7.16
CA PHE A 20 -8.99 5.19 -5.85
C PHE A 20 -10.10 5.17 -4.80
N GLY A 21 -11.11 6.02 -4.94
CA GLY A 21 -12.24 6.14 -4.01
C GLY A 21 -13.36 5.11 -4.24
N PRO A 22 -14.40 5.17 -3.40
CA PRO A 22 -15.49 4.19 -3.43
C PRO A 22 -16.26 4.25 -4.76
N GLY A 23 -16.80 3.10 -5.20
CA GLY A 23 -17.60 2.98 -6.42
C GLY A 23 -16.79 2.65 -7.69
N GLY A 24 -15.51 3.02 -7.74
CA GLY A 24 -14.61 2.72 -8.86
C GLY A 24 -14.98 3.46 -10.15
N HIS A 25 -14.03 3.54 -11.09
CA HIS A 25 -14.23 4.27 -12.35
C HIS A 25 -15.21 3.55 -13.31
N PRO A 26 -16.23 4.22 -13.90
CA PRO A 26 -17.28 3.59 -14.71
C PRO A 26 -16.79 2.74 -15.89
N ALA A 27 -15.70 3.14 -16.55
CA ALA A 27 -15.14 2.40 -17.68
C ALA A 27 -14.65 0.98 -17.29
N LEU A 28 -14.35 0.74 -16.00
CA LEU A 28 -14.00 -0.59 -15.49
C LEU A 28 -15.17 -1.56 -15.63
N THR A 29 -16.40 -1.10 -15.45
CA THR A 29 -17.60 -1.94 -15.59
C THR A 29 -17.74 -2.53 -16.99
N SER A 30 -17.45 -1.73 -18.03
CA SER A 30 -17.45 -2.19 -19.42
C SER A 30 -16.33 -3.20 -19.67
N MET A 31 -15.12 -2.94 -19.16
CA MET A 31 -14.01 -3.88 -19.24
C MET A 31 -14.33 -5.21 -18.53
N HIS A 32 -14.99 -5.16 -17.37
CA HIS A 32 -15.40 -6.35 -16.61
C HIS A 32 -16.34 -7.24 -17.42
N LYS A 33 -17.31 -6.63 -18.12
CA LYS A 33 -18.24 -7.35 -19.00
C LYS A 33 -17.50 -8.00 -20.17
N MET A 34 -16.57 -7.28 -20.79
CA MET A 34 -15.76 -7.78 -21.90
C MET A 34 -14.87 -8.96 -21.50
N TYR A 35 -14.07 -8.82 -20.44
CA TYR A 35 -13.13 -9.86 -20.03
C TYR A 35 -13.78 -11.08 -19.38
N ARG A 36 -15.07 -11.02 -19.04
CA ARG A 36 -15.85 -12.18 -18.59
C ARG A 36 -15.82 -13.32 -19.60
N TRP A 37 -15.72 -13.00 -20.89
CA TRP A 37 -15.69 -13.98 -21.99
C TRP A 37 -14.32 -14.62 -22.25
N LEU A 38 -13.24 -14.11 -21.63
CA LEU A 38 -11.90 -14.72 -21.73
C LEU A 38 -11.64 -15.60 -20.51
N PRO A 39 -11.76 -16.94 -20.59
CA PRO A 39 -11.60 -17.82 -19.44
C PRO A 39 -10.13 -17.94 -19.04
N ALA A 40 -9.78 -17.45 -17.84
CA ALA A 40 -8.59 -17.86 -17.07
C ALA A 40 -8.53 -17.09 -15.73
N ALA A 41 -8.18 -17.79 -14.66
CA ALA A 41 -7.68 -17.22 -13.42
C ALA A 41 -6.15 -17.41 -13.35
N PRO A 42 -5.40 -16.61 -12.58
CA PRO A 42 -5.83 -15.40 -11.85
C PRO A 42 -6.17 -14.24 -12.79
N ARG A 43 -6.78 -13.17 -12.25
CA ARG A 43 -7.18 -11.97 -13.01
C ARG A 43 -6.72 -10.70 -12.30
N CYS A 44 -6.59 -9.62 -13.07
CA CYS A 44 -6.47 -8.29 -12.52
C CYS A 44 -7.68 -7.98 -11.63
N ARG A 45 -7.45 -7.59 -10.38
CA ARG A 45 -8.50 -7.20 -9.42
C ARG A 45 -9.21 -5.92 -9.85
N LEU A 46 -8.52 -5.03 -10.57
CA LEU A 46 -9.10 -3.78 -11.06
C LEU A 46 -9.92 -3.97 -12.34
N CYS A 47 -9.30 -4.40 -13.44
CA CYS A 47 -9.98 -4.47 -14.74
C CYS A 47 -10.48 -5.87 -15.13
N ARG A 48 -10.19 -6.93 -14.36
CA ARG A 48 -10.57 -8.35 -14.65
C ARG A 48 -9.91 -9.01 -15.86
N VAL A 49 -8.90 -8.40 -16.47
CA VAL A 49 -8.08 -9.08 -17.50
C VAL A 49 -7.47 -10.37 -16.93
N PRO A 50 -7.51 -11.50 -17.67
CA PRO A 50 -6.90 -12.75 -17.21
C PRO A 50 -5.37 -12.72 -17.29
N PHE A 51 -4.72 -13.42 -16.36
CA PHE A 51 -3.28 -13.63 -16.31
C PHE A 51 -2.87 -15.09 -16.57
N GLY A 52 -3.80 -16.03 -16.41
CA GLY A 52 -3.53 -17.45 -16.63
C GLY A 52 -3.72 -17.90 -18.06
N SER A 53 -3.14 -19.06 -18.39
CA SER A 53 -3.41 -19.83 -19.61
C SER A 53 -3.20 -19.02 -20.91
N VAL A 54 -3.85 -19.45 -21.99
CA VAL A 54 -3.78 -18.81 -23.31
C VAL A 54 -4.26 -17.35 -23.25
N GLY A 55 -5.31 -17.06 -22.47
CA GLY A 55 -5.82 -15.70 -22.29
C GLY A 55 -4.78 -14.74 -21.71
N GLY A 56 -4.05 -15.17 -20.67
CA GLY A 56 -2.95 -14.41 -20.08
C GLY A 56 -1.80 -14.18 -21.05
N TRP A 57 -1.42 -15.19 -21.84
CA TRP A 57 -0.38 -15.04 -22.87
C TRP A 57 -0.77 -14.00 -23.94
N ILE A 58 -2.00 -14.07 -24.46
CA ILE A 58 -2.52 -13.10 -25.45
C ILE A 58 -2.55 -11.69 -24.86
N MET A 59 -3.12 -11.53 -23.66
CA MET A 59 -3.27 -10.22 -23.03
C MET A 59 -1.93 -9.63 -22.56
N GLY A 60 -0.99 -10.48 -22.15
CA GLY A 60 0.39 -10.09 -21.83
C GLY A 60 1.10 -9.46 -23.04
N ARG A 61 0.99 -10.06 -24.23
CA ARG A 61 1.50 -9.48 -25.48
C ARG A 61 0.83 -8.15 -25.87
N ARG A 62 -0.35 -7.87 -25.33
CA ARG A 62 -1.07 -6.60 -25.46
C ARG A 62 -0.80 -5.62 -24.31
N GLY A 63 0.29 -5.82 -23.56
CA GLY A 63 0.71 -4.93 -22.47
C GLY A 63 -0.11 -5.06 -21.18
N LYS A 64 -0.84 -6.18 -21.00
CA LYS A 64 -1.67 -6.44 -19.80
C LYS A 64 -1.16 -7.64 -18.99
N ALA A 65 0.14 -7.66 -18.70
CA ALA A 65 0.75 -8.61 -17.78
C ALA A 65 0.56 -8.17 -16.32
N PRO A 66 0.80 -9.03 -15.32
CA PRO A 66 0.87 -8.62 -13.91
C PRO A 66 1.81 -7.42 -13.70
N CYS A 67 1.39 -6.42 -12.91
CA CYS A 67 2.24 -5.26 -12.60
C CYS A 67 3.25 -5.60 -11.49
N LYS A 68 4.32 -4.81 -11.42
CA LYS A 68 5.43 -5.04 -10.48
C LYS A 68 5.04 -4.75 -9.03
N ARG A 69 4.22 -3.72 -8.80
CA ARG A 69 3.83 -3.26 -7.45
C ARG A 69 2.85 -4.22 -6.76
N ASN A 70 1.97 -4.85 -7.53
CA ASN A 70 1.08 -5.91 -7.06
C ASN A 70 0.68 -6.85 -8.23
N PRO A 71 1.17 -8.10 -8.31
CA PRO A 71 0.87 -9.03 -9.39
C PRO A 71 -0.61 -9.45 -9.53
N TYR A 72 -1.49 -9.07 -8.60
CA TYR A 72 -2.94 -9.19 -8.77
C TYR A 72 -3.56 -8.04 -9.58
N TYR A 73 -2.77 -7.09 -10.08
CA TYR A 73 -3.18 -5.99 -10.96
C TYR A 73 -2.34 -5.98 -12.24
N CYS A 74 -2.82 -5.37 -13.32
CA CYS A 74 -2.14 -5.43 -14.62
C CYS A 74 -1.36 -4.16 -14.93
N SER A 75 -0.26 -4.30 -15.68
CA SER A 75 0.62 -3.22 -16.12
C SER A 75 -0.10 -2.12 -16.89
N ALA A 76 -1.18 -2.44 -17.61
CA ALA A 76 -1.97 -1.42 -18.31
C ALA A 76 -2.83 -0.56 -17.36
N CYS A 77 -3.28 -1.11 -16.23
CA CYS A 77 -3.94 -0.29 -15.21
C CYS A 77 -2.92 0.64 -14.53
N ASP A 78 -1.72 0.13 -14.26
CA ASP A 78 -0.62 0.89 -13.68
C ASP A 78 -0.18 2.04 -14.62
N ALA A 79 0.07 1.72 -15.89
CA ALA A 79 0.43 2.69 -16.93
C ALA A 79 -0.68 3.71 -17.19
N PHE A 80 -1.95 3.35 -17.00
CA PHE A 80 -3.05 4.30 -17.12
C PHE A 80 -2.97 5.37 -16.02
N ILE A 81 -2.65 4.99 -14.79
CA ILE A 81 -2.46 5.94 -13.67
C ILE A 81 -1.26 6.84 -13.96
N GLU A 82 -0.12 6.26 -14.38
CA GLU A 82 1.09 7.02 -14.72
C GLU A 82 0.91 7.99 -15.91
N GLY A 83 0.08 7.60 -16.89
CA GLY A 83 -0.23 8.40 -18.07
C GLY A 83 -1.25 9.51 -17.85
N ASN A 84 -1.97 9.48 -16.71
CA ASN A 84 -2.98 10.48 -16.35
C ASN A 84 -2.60 11.09 -14.98
N PRO A 85 -1.57 11.94 -14.93
CA PRO A 85 -1.12 12.55 -13.68
C PRO A 85 -2.24 13.36 -13.04
N GLY A 86 -2.27 13.40 -11.72
CA GLY A 86 -3.36 13.95 -10.94
C GLY A 86 -3.15 13.70 -9.46
N GLY A 87 -4.11 14.13 -8.65
CA GLY A 87 -4.15 13.80 -7.24
C GLY A 87 -5.55 13.98 -6.67
N ALA A 88 -5.88 13.20 -5.65
CA ALA A 88 -7.16 13.31 -4.96
C ALA A 88 -7.01 12.94 -3.48
N GLU A 89 -7.85 13.56 -2.65
CA GLU A 89 -8.04 13.10 -1.28
C GLU A 89 -9.02 11.94 -1.28
N VAL A 90 -8.60 10.80 -0.73
CA VAL A 90 -9.39 9.57 -0.66
C VAL A 90 -9.23 8.95 0.71
N GLU A 91 -10.33 8.59 1.35
CA GLU A 91 -10.31 7.77 2.55
C GLU A 91 -9.84 6.35 2.21
N MET A 92 -8.73 5.91 2.79
CA MET A 92 -8.19 4.58 2.55
C MET A 92 -7.36 4.07 3.73
N SER A 93 -7.05 2.78 3.74
CA SER A 93 -6.19 2.19 4.75
C SER A 93 -4.74 2.20 4.31
N VAL A 94 -3.87 2.64 5.21
CA VAL A 94 -2.42 2.69 5.04
C VAL A 94 -1.79 1.73 6.04
N LEU A 95 -0.72 1.05 5.61
CA LEU A 95 0.06 0.14 6.44
C LEU A 95 1.54 0.50 6.32
N TYR A 96 2.22 0.58 7.46
CA TYR A 96 3.67 0.65 7.57
C TYR A 96 4.19 -0.62 8.24
N VAL A 97 5.23 -1.21 7.67
CA VAL A 97 6.02 -2.28 8.31
C VAL A 97 7.45 -1.80 8.43
N ASP A 98 8.01 -1.81 9.63
CA ASP A 98 9.35 -1.28 9.86
C ASP A 98 10.20 -2.24 10.71
N LEU A 99 11.41 -2.54 10.21
CA LEU A 99 12.33 -3.49 10.80
C LEU A 99 12.97 -2.91 12.07
N ARG A 100 12.86 -3.64 13.18
CA ARG A 100 13.50 -3.26 14.45
C ARG A 100 14.99 -3.54 14.43
N ASN A 101 15.73 -2.68 15.12
CA ASN A 101 17.17 -2.82 15.39
C ASN A 101 18.03 -2.95 14.11
N SER A 102 17.56 -2.43 12.98
CA SER A 102 18.29 -2.42 11.71
C SER A 102 19.58 -1.60 11.81
N VAL A 103 19.52 -0.43 12.44
CA VAL A 103 20.67 0.45 12.68
C VAL A 103 21.73 -0.27 13.51
N ARG A 104 21.33 -0.91 14.61
CA ARG A 104 22.25 -1.69 15.46
C ARG A 104 22.89 -2.84 14.67
N ALA A 105 22.10 -3.56 13.87
CA ALA A 105 22.61 -4.63 13.01
C ALA A 105 23.62 -4.10 11.97
N ALA A 106 23.47 -2.87 11.49
CA ALA A 106 24.42 -2.25 10.56
C ALA A 106 25.80 -1.96 11.19
N TYR A 107 25.88 -1.79 12.51
CA TYR A 107 27.15 -1.63 13.23
C TYR A 107 27.79 -2.97 13.62
N GLU A 108 26.97 -3.95 13.99
CA GLU A 108 27.45 -5.20 14.60
C GLU A 108 27.66 -6.34 13.60
N SER A 109 27.20 -6.20 12.35
CA SER A 109 27.22 -7.27 11.34
C SER A 109 27.85 -6.82 10.03
N PRO A 110 28.44 -7.74 9.24
CA PRO A 110 28.86 -7.45 7.87
C PRO A 110 27.69 -6.94 7.02
N SER A 111 27.96 -5.95 6.16
CA SER A 111 26.92 -5.33 5.32
C SER A 111 26.16 -6.33 4.44
N SER A 112 26.80 -7.42 4.01
CA SER A 112 26.18 -8.50 3.24
C SER A 112 25.11 -9.26 4.03
N ASP A 113 25.32 -9.45 5.34
CA ASP A 113 24.34 -10.11 6.21
C ASP A 113 23.15 -9.20 6.52
N VAL A 114 23.41 -7.89 6.71
CA VAL A 114 22.37 -6.86 6.84
C VAL A 114 21.50 -6.82 5.58
N ALA A 115 22.13 -6.78 4.39
CA ALA A 115 21.43 -6.82 3.11
C ALA A 115 20.59 -8.10 2.95
N ARG A 116 21.12 -9.27 3.34
CA ARG A 116 20.36 -10.53 3.29
C ARG A 116 19.14 -10.50 4.22
N ARG A 117 19.28 -9.89 5.41
CA ARG A 117 18.18 -9.74 6.37
C ARG A 117 17.10 -8.80 5.85
N ILE A 118 17.47 -7.63 5.31
CA ILE A 118 16.54 -6.68 4.69
C ILE A 118 15.82 -7.35 3.52
N ASN A 119 16.53 -8.05 2.62
CA ASN A 119 15.89 -8.72 1.50
C ASN A 119 14.87 -9.80 1.93
N ARG A 120 15.16 -10.57 3.00
CA ARG A 120 14.18 -11.52 3.56
C ARG A 120 12.95 -10.82 4.15
N PHE A 121 13.17 -9.70 4.85
CA PHE A 121 12.10 -8.87 5.38
C PHE A 121 11.21 -8.31 4.26
N LEU A 122 11.81 -7.64 3.27
CA LEU A 122 11.10 -7.05 2.14
C LEU A 122 10.34 -8.09 1.34
N LYS A 123 10.93 -9.27 1.09
CA LYS A 123 10.26 -10.38 0.41
C LYS A 123 9.03 -10.86 1.19
N THR A 124 9.17 -11.10 2.49
CA THR A 124 8.08 -11.61 3.34
C THR A 124 6.95 -10.57 3.43
N ALA A 125 7.30 -9.30 3.63
CA ALA A 125 6.34 -8.20 3.67
C ALA A 125 5.58 -8.07 2.35
N THR A 126 6.32 -8.05 1.23
CA THR A 126 5.76 -7.93 -0.12
C THR A 126 4.80 -9.07 -0.43
N ASP A 127 5.20 -10.32 -0.15
CA ASP A 127 4.39 -11.51 -0.40
C ASP A 127 3.06 -11.46 0.38
N ILE A 128 3.09 -11.05 1.66
CA ILE A 128 1.89 -10.99 2.49
C ILE A 128 0.99 -9.81 2.09
N ILE A 129 1.54 -8.60 1.96
CA ILE A 129 0.78 -7.40 1.56
C ILE A 129 0.05 -7.65 0.25
N THR A 130 0.76 -8.20 -0.74
CA THR A 130 0.21 -8.51 -2.06
C THR A 130 -0.93 -9.53 -2.00
N ARG A 131 -0.76 -10.63 -1.24
CA ARG A 131 -1.81 -11.66 -1.06
C ARG A 131 -3.08 -11.12 -0.41
N HIS A 132 -2.96 -10.05 0.36
CA HIS A 132 -4.07 -9.34 0.99
C HIS A 132 -4.56 -8.14 0.15
N ASP A 133 -4.29 -8.12 -1.16
CA ASP A 133 -4.69 -7.08 -2.13
C ASP A 133 -4.06 -5.68 -1.92
N GLY A 134 -3.05 -5.54 -1.05
CA GLY A 134 -2.40 -4.25 -0.77
C GLY A 134 -1.45 -3.81 -1.88
N PHE A 135 -1.33 -2.50 -2.09
CA PHE A 135 -0.41 -1.90 -3.06
C PHE A 135 0.81 -1.35 -2.36
N ILE A 136 1.99 -1.84 -2.72
CA ILE A 136 3.24 -1.29 -2.22
C ILE A 136 3.49 0.04 -2.92
N MET A 137 3.53 1.10 -2.14
CA MET A 137 3.81 2.45 -2.62
C MET A 137 5.32 2.67 -2.70
N ALA A 138 6.03 2.33 -1.64
CA ALA A 138 7.46 2.57 -1.57
C ALA A 138 8.15 1.64 -0.57
N PHE A 139 9.45 1.48 -0.80
CA PHE A 139 10.40 0.94 0.15
C PHE A 139 11.28 2.09 0.66
N TYR A 140 11.28 2.32 1.97
CA TYR A 140 12.14 3.33 2.60
C TYR A 140 13.19 2.63 3.45
N GLY A 141 14.29 2.22 2.83
CA GLY A 141 15.33 1.43 3.49
C GLY A 141 14.79 0.09 3.98
N ASP A 142 14.52 0.01 5.28
CA ASP A 142 14.01 -1.15 6.01
C ASP A 142 12.52 -1.04 6.39
N CYS A 143 11.82 -0.10 5.75
CA CYS A 143 10.39 0.11 5.88
C CYS A 143 9.64 -0.17 4.57
N VAL A 144 8.46 -0.79 4.69
CA VAL A 144 7.51 -1.01 3.58
C VAL A 144 6.26 -0.21 3.84
N VAL A 145 5.81 0.54 2.83
CA VAL A 145 4.57 1.32 2.87
C VAL A 145 3.59 0.79 1.85
N ALA A 146 2.38 0.50 2.30
CA ALA A 146 1.33 -0.01 1.45
C ALA A 146 -0.03 0.63 1.71
N VAL A 147 -0.88 0.62 0.69
CA VAL A 147 -2.24 1.17 0.75
C VAL A 147 -3.29 0.21 0.20
N TRP A 148 -4.53 0.40 0.64
CA TRP A 148 -5.71 -0.32 0.20
C TRP A 148 -6.77 0.67 -0.30
N PRO A 149 -6.71 1.11 -1.57
CA PRO A 149 -7.69 2.05 -2.11
C PRO A 149 -9.07 1.40 -2.26
N PRO A 150 -10.16 1.99 -1.74
CA PRO A 150 -11.51 1.43 -1.84
C PRO A 150 -11.95 1.11 -3.27
N GLY A 151 -11.54 1.90 -4.27
CA GLY A 151 -11.87 1.67 -5.67
C GLY A 151 -11.26 0.39 -6.24
N PHE A 152 -10.22 -0.15 -5.59
CA PHE A 152 -9.52 -1.37 -6.01
C PHE A 152 -9.93 -2.56 -5.17
N VAL A 153 -10.08 -2.37 -3.85
CA VAL A 153 -10.28 -3.49 -2.91
C VAL A 153 -11.66 -3.56 -2.29
N GLY A 154 -12.52 -2.56 -2.52
CA GLY A 154 -13.87 -2.44 -1.96
C GLY A 154 -13.93 -1.71 -0.61
N PRO A 155 -15.14 -1.57 -0.03
CA PRO A 155 -15.34 -0.88 1.25
C PRO A 155 -14.65 -1.57 2.43
N ASP A 156 -14.36 -2.88 2.33
CA ASP A 156 -13.67 -3.64 3.38
C ASP A 156 -12.13 -3.43 3.40
N HIS A 157 -11.64 -2.31 2.87
CA HIS A 157 -10.21 -2.02 2.78
C HIS A 157 -9.50 -2.06 4.15
N ALA A 158 -10.15 -1.56 5.20
CA ALA A 158 -9.64 -1.60 6.57
C ALA A 158 -9.50 -3.04 7.09
N ALA A 159 -10.48 -3.89 6.84
CA ALA A 159 -10.42 -5.31 7.20
C ALA A 159 -9.29 -6.03 6.45
N LYS A 160 -9.08 -5.73 5.17
CA LYS A 160 -7.98 -6.30 4.38
C LYS A 160 -6.62 -5.87 4.90
N ALA A 161 -6.43 -4.58 5.18
CA ALA A 161 -5.19 -4.03 5.73
C ALA A 161 -4.86 -4.62 7.12
N THR A 162 -5.83 -4.69 8.02
CA THR A 162 -5.64 -5.28 9.36
C THR A 162 -5.39 -6.80 9.30
N ASN A 163 -6.04 -7.52 8.37
CA ASN A 163 -5.74 -8.93 8.12
C ASN A 163 -4.30 -9.14 7.60
N ALA A 164 -3.82 -8.26 6.72
CA ALA A 164 -2.42 -8.26 6.28
C ALA A 164 -1.47 -8.04 7.46
N ALA A 165 -1.76 -7.06 8.33
CA ALA A 165 -0.95 -6.77 9.51
C ALA A 165 -0.89 -7.96 10.50
N ARG A 166 -2.01 -8.65 10.74
CA ARG A 166 -2.05 -9.89 11.54
C ARG A 166 -1.19 -11.00 10.92
N ALA A 167 -1.25 -11.15 9.60
CA ALA A 167 -0.43 -12.15 8.90
C ALA A 167 1.07 -11.81 8.96
N LEU A 168 1.43 -10.53 8.83
CA LEU A 168 2.80 -10.04 8.98
C LEU A 168 3.34 -10.31 10.40
N SER A 169 2.57 -9.92 11.43
CA SER A 169 2.90 -10.19 12.83
C SER A 169 3.23 -11.67 13.08
N ARG A 170 2.35 -12.59 12.66
CA ARG A 170 2.59 -14.03 12.79
C ARG A 170 3.82 -14.51 12.02
N ALA A 171 4.03 -14.02 10.80
CA ALA A 171 5.16 -14.45 9.97
C ALA A 171 6.51 -13.95 10.51
N PHE A 172 6.53 -12.77 11.12
CA PHE A 172 7.72 -12.17 11.71
C PHE A 172 8.05 -12.71 13.09
N ASP A 173 7.04 -13.01 13.90
CA ASP A 173 7.22 -13.61 15.22
C ASP A 173 7.59 -15.10 15.14
N ALA A 174 6.72 -15.93 14.56
CA ALA A 174 6.86 -17.38 14.56
C ALA A 174 7.60 -17.95 13.34
N GLY A 175 7.56 -17.26 12.19
CA GLY A 175 8.03 -17.82 10.93
C GLY A 175 9.50 -17.52 10.60
N THR A 176 9.94 -16.29 10.85
CA THR A 176 11.23 -15.79 10.36
C THR A 176 12.11 -15.18 11.44
N HIS A 177 11.57 -14.96 12.64
CA HIS A 177 12.21 -14.21 13.73
C HIS A 177 12.83 -12.88 13.27
N ILE A 178 12.18 -12.23 12.30
CA ILE A 178 12.57 -10.90 11.82
C ILE A 178 11.83 -9.92 12.72
N PRO A 179 12.52 -9.18 13.60
CA PRO A 179 11.83 -8.30 14.53
C PRO A 179 11.32 -7.09 13.76
N ALA A 180 10.04 -7.06 13.40
CA ALA A 180 9.41 -5.97 12.68
C ALA A 180 8.15 -5.52 13.42
N GLY A 181 7.88 -4.22 13.42
CA GLY A 181 6.66 -3.63 13.97
C GLY A 181 5.76 -3.17 12.83
N THR A 182 4.44 -3.39 12.97
CA THR A 182 3.44 -3.02 11.96
C THR A 182 2.45 -2.00 12.52
N GLY A 183 2.13 -0.99 11.72
CA GLY A 183 1.10 0.02 12.03
C GLY A 183 0.07 0.10 10.92
N VAL A 184 -1.21 0.21 11.27
CA VAL A 184 -2.34 0.39 10.34
C VAL A 184 -3.20 1.56 10.78
N HIS A 185 -3.58 2.43 9.85
CA HIS A 185 -4.54 3.49 10.10
C HIS A 185 -5.40 3.70 8.85
N THR A 186 -6.63 4.17 9.06
CA THR A 186 -7.59 4.48 7.99
C THR A 186 -8.04 5.91 8.18
N GLY A 187 -8.06 6.67 7.09
CA GLY A 187 -8.45 8.07 7.09
C GLY A 187 -8.18 8.71 5.73
N PRO A 188 -8.42 10.03 5.59
CA PRO A 188 -8.16 10.76 4.35
C PRO A 188 -6.66 10.75 4.01
N VAL A 189 -6.34 10.41 2.76
CA VAL A 189 -4.99 10.40 2.20
C VAL A 189 -5.01 11.14 0.89
N TYR A 190 -4.10 12.09 0.71
CA TYR A 190 -3.89 12.71 -0.59
C TYR A 190 -2.96 11.80 -1.41
N ILE A 191 -3.52 11.06 -2.37
CA ILE A 191 -2.76 10.22 -3.29
C ILE A 191 -2.57 10.99 -4.60
N CYS A 192 -1.34 11.14 -5.07
CA CYS A 192 -1.05 11.95 -6.25
C CYS A 192 0.17 11.46 -7.03
N THR A 193 0.29 11.95 -8.25
CA THR A 193 1.53 11.86 -9.02
C THR A 193 2.53 12.87 -8.47
N VAL A 194 3.75 12.40 -8.22
CA VAL A 194 4.90 13.24 -7.91
C VAL A 194 5.86 13.22 -9.09
N ALA A 195 6.34 14.39 -9.49
CA ALA A 195 7.28 14.54 -10.59
C ALA A 195 8.49 15.38 -10.16
N ALA A 196 9.69 14.93 -10.52
CA ALA A 196 10.94 15.64 -10.27
C ALA A 196 11.86 15.59 -11.49
N GLY A 197 12.86 16.49 -11.55
CA GLY A 197 13.82 16.56 -12.66
C GLY A 197 13.13 16.82 -14.01
N ALA A 198 12.27 17.84 -14.07
CA ALA A 198 11.45 18.18 -15.25
C ALA A 198 10.58 17.01 -15.77
N GLY A 199 10.10 16.15 -14.87
CA GLY A 199 9.25 15.01 -15.20
C GLY A 199 9.98 13.75 -15.65
N THR A 200 11.32 13.74 -15.55
CA THR A 200 12.15 12.54 -15.77
C THR A 200 11.88 11.47 -14.71
N PHE A 201 11.65 11.89 -13.47
CA PHE A 201 11.25 11.03 -12.38
C PHE A 201 9.76 11.25 -12.13
N ARG A 202 8.97 10.19 -12.25
CA ARG A 202 7.55 10.19 -11.91
C ARG A 202 7.26 8.99 -11.05
N ASP A 203 6.46 9.19 -10.02
CA ASP A 203 5.94 8.13 -9.18
C ASP A 203 4.56 8.52 -8.65
N VAL A 204 3.85 7.55 -8.07
CA VAL A 204 2.64 7.83 -7.29
C VAL A 204 3.03 7.82 -5.82
N SER A 205 2.65 8.87 -5.11
CA SER A 205 2.94 9.00 -3.68
C SER A 205 1.66 9.32 -2.89
N ILE A 206 1.76 9.14 -1.58
CA ILE A 206 0.70 9.43 -0.62
C ILE A 206 1.19 10.45 0.39
N PHE A 207 0.30 11.36 0.79
CA PHE A 207 0.57 12.42 1.75
C PHE A 207 -0.61 12.59 2.71
N GLY A 208 -0.33 13.26 3.83
CA GLY A 208 -1.35 13.66 4.79
C GLY A 208 -1.15 13.09 6.19
N HIS A 209 -2.02 13.53 7.09
CA HIS A 209 -1.97 13.14 8.51
C HIS A 209 -2.05 11.62 8.70
N THR A 210 -2.91 10.95 7.93
CA THR A 210 -3.11 9.50 7.98
C THR A 210 -1.82 8.71 7.76
N VAL A 211 -0.99 9.14 6.80
CA VAL A 211 0.31 8.52 6.51
C VAL A 211 1.25 8.64 7.70
N ASN A 212 1.30 9.83 8.30
CA ASN A 212 2.15 10.11 9.47
C ASN A 212 1.72 9.32 10.71
N VAL A 213 0.41 9.24 10.99
CA VAL A 213 -0.12 8.42 12.11
C VAL A 213 0.25 6.96 11.92
N THR A 214 0.07 6.42 10.71
CA THR A 214 0.42 5.03 10.39
C THR A 214 1.90 4.75 10.65
N ALA A 215 2.79 5.62 10.17
CA ALA A 215 4.22 5.49 10.38
C ALA A 215 4.58 5.53 11.88
N ARG A 216 3.90 6.38 12.67
CA ARG A 216 4.13 6.46 14.11
C ARG A 216 3.62 5.23 14.87
N LEU A 217 2.46 4.69 14.50
CA LEU A 217 1.96 3.42 15.05
C LEU A 217 2.97 2.30 14.80
N ALA A 218 3.49 2.17 13.58
CA ALA A 218 4.52 1.18 13.26
C ALA A 218 5.80 1.42 14.07
N SER A 219 6.19 2.68 14.30
CA SER A 219 7.41 2.99 15.06
C SER A 219 7.34 2.60 16.54
N VAL A 220 6.15 2.64 17.16
CA VAL A 220 5.96 2.26 18.57
C VAL A 220 5.58 0.79 18.76
N ALA A 221 5.22 0.08 17.69
CA ALA A 221 4.97 -1.35 17.72
C ALA A 221 6.25 -2.12 18.07
N GLN A 222 6.12 -3.06 19.01
CA GLN A 222 7.18 -3.99 19.38
C GLN A 222 7.49 -4.98 18.24
N ALA A 223 8.60 -5.70 18.35
CA ALA A 223 8.94 -6.76 17.41
C ALA A 223 7.83 -7.84 17.38
N GLY A 224 7.33 -8.15 16.19
CA GLY A 224 6.23 -9.10 16.02
C GLY A 224 4.85 -8.51 16.33
N GLN A 225 4.76 -7.24 16.75
CA GLN A 225 3.48 -6.60 17.09
C GLN A 225 2.89 -5.88 15.88
N ALA A 226 1.57 -5.96 15.75
CA ALA A 226 0.77 -5.11 14.86
C ALA A 226 -0.17 -4.22 15.67
N LEU A 227 -0.17 -2.92 15.38
CA LEU A 227 -1.06 -1.93 15.97
C LEU A 227 -1.97 -1.34 14.90
N ALA A 228 -3.25 -1.18 15.19
CA ALA A 228 -4.20 -0.46 14.36
C ALA A 228 -4.82 0.71 15.12
N SER A 229 -5.08 1.85 14.47
CA SER A 229 -5.96 2.85 15.06
C SER A 229 -7.37 2.30 15.25
N ALA A 230 -8.18 2.94 16.10
CA ALA A 230 -9.60 2.60 16.24
C ALA A 230 -10.34 2.65 14.89
N ASP A 231 -10.04 3.64 14.04
CA ASP A 231 -10.66 3.81 12.71
C ASP A 231 -10.33 2.63 11.78
N ALA A 232 -9.10 2.12 11.83
CA ALA A 232 -8.72 0.94 11.06
C ALA A 232 -9.23 -0.36 11.67
N ALA A 233 -9.41 -0.41 12.99
CA ALA A 233 -9.87 -1.60 13.69
C ALA A 233 -11.34 -1.91 13.42
N GLY A 234 -12.19 -0.94 13.09
CA GLY A 234 -13.57 -1.19 12.62
C GLY A 234 -14.41 -2.07 13.55
N GLY A 235 -14.16 -2.01 14.87
CA GLY A 235 -14.86 -2.84 15.87
C GLY A 235 -14.22 -4.21 16.14
N LEU A 236 -12.99 -4.49 15.67
CA LEU A 236 -12.22 -5.67 16.08
C LEU A 236 -12.13 -5.75 17.61
N ALA A 237 -12.25 -6.96 18.16
CA ALA A 237 -12.18 -7.21 19.59
C ALA A 237 -10.81 -6.80 20.16
N GLY A 238 -10.82 -5.86 21.10
CA GLY A 238 -9.64 -5.36 21.79
C GLY A 238 -9.91 -4.00 22.43
N GLU A 239 -9.35 -3.76 23.61
CA GLU A 239 -9.47 -2.47 24.28
C GLU A 239 -8.56 -1.45 23.58
N ALA A 240 -9.16 -0.44 22.94
CA ALA A 240 -8.40 0.65 22.34
C ALA A 240 -7.71 1.46 23.44
N ARG A 241 -6.38 1.55 23.38
CA ARG A 241 -5.58 2.30 24.33
C ARG A 241 -5.07 3.59 23.69
N PRO A 242 -5.15 4.74 24.37
CA PRO A 242 -4.62 5.99 23.85
C PRO A 242 -3.08 5.94 23.82
N LEU A 243 -2.50 6.06 22.64
CA LEU A 243 -1.05 6.13 22.45
C LEU A 243 -0.61 7.56 22.14
N ARG A 244 0.35 8.08 22.91
CA ARG A 244 1.01 9.36 22.59
C ARG A 244 2.10 9.12 21.54
N LEU A 245 1.82 9.54 20.32
CA LEU A 245 2.72 9.36 19.18
C LEU A 245 3.55 10.62 18.94
N LYS A 246 4.82 10.44 18.58
CA LYS A 246 5.74 11.58 18.33
C LYS A 246 5.20 12.49 17.23
N GLY A 247 5.01 13.76 17.56
CA GLY A 247 4.53 14.80 16.64
C GLY A 247 3.01 14.84 16.47
N MET A 248 2.25 14.03 17.22
CA MET A 248 0.79 14.13 17.28
C MET A 248 0.36 15.00 18.46
N GLN A 249 -0.63 15.87 18.23
CA GLN A 249 -1.17 16.75 19.26
C GLN A 249 -1.97 15.94 20.29
N ASP A 250 -2.86 15.08 19.79
CA ASP A 250 -3.73 14.25 20.61
C ASP A 250 -3.27 12.78 20.67
N PRO A 251 -3.56 12.05 21.76
CA PRO A 251 -3.37 10.61 21.81
C PRO A 251 -4.21 9.90 20.75
N VAL A 252 -3.61 8.94 20.04
CA VAL A 252 -4.29 8.13 19.03
C VAL A 252 -4.81 6.85 19.69
N PRO A 253 -6.13 6.59 19.70
CA PRO A 253 -6.66 5.31 20.18
C PRO A 253 -6.21 4.18 19.27
N ALA A 254 -5.53 3.18 19.84
CA ALA A 254 -4.99 2.06 19.07
C ALA A 254 -5.25 0.71 19.75
N VAL A 255 -5.44 -0.32 18.92
CA VAL A 255 -5.69 -1.71 19.30
C VAL A 255 -4.52 -2.56 18.82
N ALA A 256 -4.05 -3.49 19.66
CA ALA A 256 -3.13 -4.53 19.23
C ALA A 256 -3.89 -5.59 18.44
N LEU A 257 -3.42 -5.90 17.24
CA LEU A 257 -4.03 -6.89 16.35
C LEU A 257 -3.55 -8.30 16.69
#